data_AF-A0A0G1VIB0-F1
#
_entry.id   AF-A0A0G1VIB0-F1
#
_cell.length_a   1.000
_cell.length_b   1.000
_cell.length_c   1.000
_cell.angle_alpha   90.00
_cell.angle_beta   90.00
_cell.angle_gamma   90.00
#
_symmetry.space_group_name_H-M   'P 1'
#
loop_
_entity.id
_entity.type
_entity.pdbx_description
1 polymer ?
#
loop_
_entity_poly.entity_id
_entity_poly.type
_entity_poly.pdbx_seq_one_letter_code
_entity_poly.pdbx_strand_id
1 'polypeptide(L)' 'MMALKKVFIPKWQRWLFVPLFVVIWLLITYLEFFSEAAGELGIVGYLLLTTLFLGLGTAFWLMTGGKLPAYYIED' A
#
# COMPACT_ATOMS: atom_id res chain seq x y z
N MET A 1 22.20 -17.72 21.33
CA MET A 1 21.21 -16.73 20.85
C MET A 1 21.20 -16.83 19.35
N MET A 2 20.09 -17.24 18.73
CA MET A 2 19.94 -17.25 17.28
C MET A 2 19.97 -15.81 16.76
N ALA A 3 20.68 -15.56 15.66
CA ALA A 3 20.80 -14.23 15.08
C ALA A 3 19.57 -13.95 14.21
N LEU A 4 18.78 -12.92 14.55
CA LEU A 4 17.64 -12.49 13.74
C LEU A 4 18.09 -11.51 12.66
N LYS A 5 18.12 -11.95 11.41
CA LYS A 5 18.45 -11.09 10.26
C LYS A 5 17.19 -10.40 9.73
N LYS A 6 17.19 -9.07 9.73
CA LYS A 6 16.13 -8.24 9.15
C LYS A 6 16.28 -8.18 7.63
N VAL A 7 15.22 -8.49 6.89
CA VAL A 7 15.19 -8.33 5.44
C VAL A 7 14.27 -7.18 5.05
N PHE A 8 14.77 -6.33 4.14
CA PHE A 8 14.08 -5.16 3.64
C PHE A 8 13.81 -5.29 2.14
N ILE A 9 12.79 -4.55 1.66
CA ILE A 9 12.46 -4.54 0.25
C ILE A 9 13.46 -3.65 -0.51
N PRO A 10 13.92 -4.03 -1.71
CA PRO A 10 14.79 -3.19 -2.51
C PRO A 10 14.18 -1.80 -2.78
N LYS A 11 14.97 -0.74 -2.56
CA LYS A 11 14.55 0.67 -2.74
C LYS A 11 13.99 0.97 -4.12
N TRP A 12 14.48 0.28 -5.16
CA TRP A 12 14.02 0.51 -6.52
C TRP A 12 12.54 0.15 -6.73
N GLN A 13 12.01 -0.82 -5.97
CA GLN A 13 10.62 -1.23 -6.06
C GLN A 13 9.66 -0.10 -5.68
N ARG A 14 10.09 0.85 -4.86
CA ARG A 14 9.31 2.04 -4.50
C ARG A 14 8.89 2.85 -5.73
N TRP A 15 9.75 2.93 -6.75
CA TRP A 15 9.45 3.66 -7.99
C TRP A 15 8.39 2.97 -8.85
N LEU A 16 8.16 1.68 -8.65
CA LEU A 16 7.11 0.93 -9.35
C LEU A 16 5.81 0.94 -8.55
N PHE A 17 5.87 0.56 -7.28
CA PHE A 17 4.66 0.35 -6.47
C PHE A 17 3.99 1.64 -6.06
N VAL A 18 4.74 2.72 -5.77
CA VAL A 18 4.10 3.97 -5.34
C VAL A 18 3.22 4.57 -6.44
N PRO A 19 3.70 4.73 -7.70
CA PRO A 19 2.82 5.16 -8.78
C PRO A 19 1.66 4.21 -9.02
N LEU A 20 1.90 2.89 -8.94
CA LEU A 20 0.85 1.89 -9.11
C LEU A 20 -0.27 2.05 -8.06
N PHE A 21 0.08 2.22 -6.79
CA PHE A 21 -0.89 2.48 -5.73
C PHE A 21 -1.69 3.76 -5.98
N VAL A 22 -1.03 4.84 -6.41
CA VAL A 22 -1.69 6.10 -6.75
C VAL A 22 -2.67 5.91 -7.90
N VAL A 23 -2.27 5.22 -8.97
CA VAL A 23 -3.13 4.96 -10.15
C VAL A 23 -4.35 4.14 -9.75
N ILE A 24 -4.17 3.08 -8.96
CA ILE A 24 -5.29 2.25 -8.50
C ILE A 24 -6.24 3.07 -7.62
N TRP A 25 -5.71 3.85 -6.70
CA TRP A 25 -6.54 4.70 -5.84
C TRP A 25 -7.34 5.75 -6.64
N LEU A 26 -6.71 6.39 -7.63
CA LEU A 26 -7.38 7.32 -8.54
C LEU A 26 -8.47 6.63 -9.36
N LEU A 27 -8.21 5.42 -9.86
CA LEU A 27 -9.21 4.64 -10.59
C LEU A 27 -10.41 4.30 -9.71
N ILE A 28 -10.19 3.85 -8.48
CA ILE A 28 -11.28 3.55 -7.53
C ILE A 28 -12.07 4.82 -7.19
N THR A 29 -11.39 5.94 -6.98
CA THR A 29 -12.02 7.25 -6.75
C THR A 29 -12.87 7.66 -7.96
N TYR A 30 -12.35 7.47 -9.17
CA TYR A 30 -13.10 7.76 -10.39
C TYR A 30 -14.35 6.88 -10.51
N LEU A 31 -14.22 5.57 -10.25
CA LEU A 31 -15.34 4.63 -10.31
C LEU A 31 -16.44 5.01 -9.31
N GLU A 32 -16.06 5.34 -8.07
CA GLU A 32 -17.02 5.66 -7.00
C GLU A 32 -17.75 6.99 -7.21
N PHE A 33 -17.10 8.01 -7.79
CA PHE A 33 -17.67 9.37 -7.84
C PHE A 33 -18.04 9.87 -9.25
N PHE A 34 -17.51 9.27 -10.32
CA PHE A 34 -17.58 9.83 -11.68
C PHE A 34 -17.97 8.82 -12.76
N SER A 35 -18.16 7.54 -12.41
CA SER A 35 -18.58 6.50 -13.37
C SER A 35 -20.08 6.21 -13.30
N GLU A 36 -20.59 5.43 -14.25
CA GLU A 36 -21.97 4.93 -14.21
C GLU A 36 -22.22 3.98 -13.03
N ALA A 37 -21.15 3.42 -12.44
CA ALA A 37 -21.18 2.61 -11.22
C ALA A 37 -20.97 3.43 -9.94
N ALA A 38 -21.11 4.76 -10.00
CA ALA A 38 -20.90 5.63 -8.86
C ALA A 38 -21.83 5.29 -7.68
N GLY A 39 -21.29 5.38 -6.46
CA GLY A 39 -22.01 5.17 -5.21
C GLY A 39 -22.14 3.72 -4.75
N GLU A 40 -21.50 2.75 -5.42
CA GLU A 40 -21.58 1.33 -5.05
C GLU A 40 -21.00 1.06 -3.64
N LEU A 41 -19.89 1.71 -3.28
CA LEU A 41 -19.29 1.60 -1.94
C LEU A 41 -19.93 2.58 -0.94
N GLY A 42 -20.40 3.72 -1.44
CA GLY A 42 -20.79 4.87 -0.64
C GLY A 42 -19.59 5.53 0.06
N ILE A 43 -19.82 6.71 0.64
CA ILE A 43 -18.76 7.50 1.30
C ILE A 43 -18.04 6.72 2.41
N VAL A 44 -18.77 5.91 3.18
CA VAL A 44 -18.20 5.12 4.29
C VAL A 44 -17.31 3.99 3.75
N GLY A 45 -17.79 3.23 2.76
CA GLY A 45 -17.02 2.17 2.12
C GLY A 45 -15.77 2.71 1.44
N TYR A 46 -15.90 3.83 0.74
CA TYR A 46 -14.78 4.53 0.11
C TYR A 46 -13.71 4.98 1.11
N LEU A 47 -14.12 5.57 2.25
CA LEU A 47 -13.18 6.00 3.29
C LEU A 47 -12.46 4.82 3.94
N LEU A 48 -13.18 3.72 4.22
CA LEU A 48 -12.57 2.50 4.75
C LEU A 48 -11.52 1.94 3.78
N LEU A 49 -11.87 1.83 2.50
CA LEU A 49 -10.95 1.33 1.48
C LEU A 49 -9.74 2.25 1.29
N THR A 50 -9.96 3.58 1.25
CA THR A 50 -8.89 4.57 1.19
C THR A 50 -7.93 4.44 2.39
N THR A 51 -8.48 4.25 3.59
CA THR A 51 -7.68 4.05 4.80
C THR A 51 -6.82 2.80 4.72
N LEU A 52 -7.38 1.67 4.24
CA LEU A 52 -6.63 0.44 4.00
C LEU A 52 -5.52 0.65 2.95
N PHE A 53 -5.83 1.35 1.87
CA PHE A 53 -4.86 1.65 0.81
C PHE A 53 -3.68 2.48 1.32
N LEU A 54 -3.96 3.50 2.14
CA LEU A 54 -2.95 4.32 2.80
C LEU A 54 -2.12 3.48 3.79
N GLY A 55 -2.75 2.60 4.56
CA GLY A 55 -2.06 1.69 5.47
C GLY A 55 -1.08 0.77 4.74
N LEU A 56 -1.52 0.14 3.65
CA LEU A 56 -0.67 -0.72 2.83
C LEU A 56 0.45 0.05 2.13
N GLY A 57 0.12 1.20 1.54
CA GLY A 57 1.09 2.07 0.87
C GLY A 57 2.17 2.58 1.82
N THR A 58 1.78 3.00 3.03
CA THR A 58 2.73 3.45 4.06
C THR A 58 3.60 2.30 4.58
N ALA A 59 3.03 1.12 4.83
CA ALA A 59 3.81 -0.06 5.21
C ALA A 59 4.86 -0.40 4.13
N PHE A 60 4.46 -0.44 2.85
CA PHE A 60 5.37 -0.71 1.74
C PHE A 60 6.47 0.36 1.61
N TRP A 61 6.11 1.63 1.80
CA TRP A 61 7.05 2.74 1.81
C TRP A 61 8.08 2.61 2.94
N LEU A 62 7.65 2.20 4.14
CA LEU A 62 8.56 1.96 5.27
C LEU A 62 9.46 0.74 5.03
N MET A 63 8.92 -0.30 4.38
CA MET A 63 9.68 -1.51 4.03
C MET A 63 10.77 -1.25 3.01
N THR A 64 10.45 -0.51 1.95
CA THR A 64 11.45 -0.06 0.96
C THR A 64 12.40 1.00 1.51
N GLY A 65 11.96 1.77 2.51
CA GLY A 65 12.76 2.79 3.19
C GLY A 65 13.74 2.25 4.23
N GLY A 66 13.75 0.94 4.49
CA GLY A 66 14.62 0.34 5.51
C GLY A 66 14.16 0.58 6.96
N LYS A 67 12.92 1.07 7.16
CA LYS A 67 12.38 1.40 8.49
C LYS A 67 11.51 0.29 9.06
N LEU A 68 10.88 -0.53 8.21
CA LEU A 68 10.07 -1.68 8.60
C LEU A 68 10.66 -2.94 7.93
N PRO A 69 11.06 -3.98 8.65
CA PRO A 69 11.48 -5.22 8.00
C PRO A 69 10.28 -5.90 7.34
N ALA A 70 10.48 -6.44 6.14
CA ALA A 70 9.46 -7.23 5.45
C ALA A 70 9.31 -8.61 6.08
N TYR A 71 10.42 -9.21 6.50
CA TYR A 71 10.45 -10.46 7.25
C TYR A 71 11.78 -10.60 8.00
N TYR A 72 11.82 -11.57 8.92
CA TYR A 72 13.01 -11.98 9.67
C TYR A 72 13.44 -13.37 9.22
N ILE A 73 14.75 -13.60 9.17
CA ILE A 73 15.34 -14.93 8.98
C ILE A 73 15.99 -15.32 10.31
N GLU A 74 15.64 -16.51 10.81
CA GLU A 74 16.32 -17.16 11.93
C GLU A 74 17.41 -18.06 11.35
N ASP A 75 18.66 -17.85 11.78
CA ASP A 75 19.82 -18.71 11.51
C ASP A 75 19.99 -19.77 12.61
#